data_AF-A0A0R3WH07-F1
#
_entry.id   AF-A0A0R3WH07-F1
#
_cell.length_a   1.000
_cell.length_b   1.000
_cell.length_c   1.000
_cell.angle_alpha   90.00
_cell.angle_beta   90.00
_cell.angle_gamma   90.00
#
_symmetry.space_group_name_H-M   'P 1'
#
loop_
_entity.id
_entity.type
_entity.pdbx_description
1 polymer ?
#
loop_
_entity_poly.entity_id
_entity_poly.type
_entity_poly.pdbx_seq_one_letter_code
_entity_poly.pdbx_strand_id
1 'polypeptide(L)'
;LQLDELKSSHPIEVEVNIAQEVEEIFDAVSYQKGSCLIHMLYNYMGHRPFQDGMRTYFEKFKYSNATTEDLWTVLQATSGCDVTEFMPLWTKQTGYPVVSIRLIRAPGGK
;
A
#
# COMPACT_ATOMS: atom_id res chain seq x y z
N LEU A 1 3.47 0.93 -13.54
CA LEU A 1 3.68 2.28 -12.96
C LEU A 1 3.53 3.43 -13.97
N GLN A 2 3.65 3.21 -15.29
CA GLN A 2 3.44 4.28 -16.29
C GLN A 2 2.07 4.97 -16.18
N LEU A 3 1.00 4.24 -15.83
CA LEU A 3 -0.31 4.87 -15.58
C LEU A 3 -0.30 5.72 -14.29
N ASP A 4 0.42 5.29 -13.26
CA ASP A 4 0.48 5.96 -11.96
C ASP A 4 1.32 7.26 -12.00
N GLU A 5 2.18 7.43 -13.00
CA GLU A 5 2.97 8.67 -13.19
C GLU A 5 2.17 9.81 -13.84
N LEU A 6 0.99 9.50 -14.41
CA LEU A 6 0.15 10.47 -15.11
C LEU A 6 -0.66 11.32 -14.14
N LYS A 7 -0.85 12.61 -14.47
CA LYS A 7 -1.74 13.50 -13.72
C LYS A 7 -3.21 13.06 -13.72
N SER A 8 -3.60 12.26 -14.72
CA SER A 8 -4.94 11.69 -14.86
C SER A 8 -5.12 10.37 -14.12
N SER A 9 -4.10 9.90 -13.39
CA SER A 9 -4.20 8.71 -12.55
C SER A 9 -5.12 8.94 -11.33
N HIS A 10 -5.42 7.88 -10.60
CA HIS A 10 -6.23 7.89 -9.39
C HIS A 10 -5.50 7.22 -8.20
N PRO A 11 -5.93 7.46 -6.95
CA PRO A 11 -5.50 6.67 -5.81
C PRO A 11 -5.95 5.22 -5.91
N ILE A 12 -5.38 4.30 -5.12
CA ILE A 12 -5.87 2.91 -5.08
C ILE A 12 -7.24 2.85 -4.40
N GLU A 13 -7.42 3.61 -3.33
CA GLU A 13 -8.72 3.73 -2.67
C GLU A 13 -9.55 4.80 -3.38
N VAL A 14 -10.60 4.36 -4.06
CA VAL A 14 -11.57 5.21 -4.75
C VAL A 14 -12.96 4.86 -4.23
N GLU A 15 -13.75 5.89 -3.93
CA GLU A 15 -15.16 5.72 -3.56
C GLU A 15 -15.97 5.37 -4.81
N VAL A 16 -16.71 4.27 -4.75
CA VAL A 16 -17.56 3.77 -5.83
C VAL A 16 -19.01 3.93 -5.41
N ASN A 17 -19.75 4.77 -6.13
CA ASN A 17 -21.14 5.10 -5.85
C ASN A 17 -22.12 4.24 -6.66
N ILE A 18 -21.73 3.89 -7.89
CA ILE A 18 -22.53 3.02 -8.76
C ILE A 18 -21.68 1.88 -9.31
N ALA A 19 -22.29 0.70 -9.49
CA ALA A 19 -21.56 -0.50 -9.88
C ALA A 19 -20.78 -0.40 -11.20
N GLN A 20 -21.17 0.51 -12.09
CA GLN A 20 -20.48 0.74 -13.37
C GLN A 20 -19.10 1.40 -13.18
N GLU A 21 -18.91 2.21 -12.14
CA GLU A 21 -17.61 2.85 -11.84
C GLU A 21 -16.54 1.82 -11.46
N VAL A 22 -16.92 0.58 -11.11
CA VAL A 22 -15.98 -0.51 -10.84
C VAL A 22 -15.12 -0.82 -12.08
N GLU A 23 -15.68 -0.70 -13.29
CA GLU A 23 -14.92 -0.95 -14.53
C GLU A 23 -13.79 0.07 -14.72
N GLU A 24 -13.97 1.30 -14.21
CA GLU A 24 -12.96 2.37 -14.34
C GLU A 24 -11.76 2.14 -13.42
N ILE A 25 -11.96 1.49 -12.28
CA ILE A 25 -10.91 1.17 -11.31
C ILE A 25 -10.29 -0.22 -11.53
N PHE A 26 -10.80 -1.03 -12.46
CA PHE A 26 -10.22 -2.32 -12.85
C PHE A 26 -9.05 -2.15 -13.81
N ASP A 27 -8.00 -1.50 -13.32
CA ASP A 27 -6.88 -1.05 -14.13
C ASP A 27 -5.52 -1.46 -13.53
N ALA A 28 -4.43 -0.97 -14.14
CA ALA A 28 -3.09 -1.28 -13.65
C ALA A 28 -2.75 -0.59 -12.31
N VAL A 29 -3.41 0.53 -11.96
CA VAL A 29 -3.22 1.16 -10.65
C VAL A 29 -3.72 0.22 -9.56
N SER A 30 -4.96 -0.24 -9.65
CA SER A 30 -5.53 -1.12 -8.61
C SER A 30 -4.75 -2.42 -8.44
N TYR A 31 -4.37 -3.07 -9.55
CA TYR A 31 -3.71 -4.38 -9.47
C TYR A 31 -2.18 -4.31 -9.40
N GLN A 32 -1.51 -3.58 -10.28
CA GLN A 32 -0.05 -3.57 -10.30
C GLN A 32 0.51 -2.74 -9.14
N LYS A 33 0.05 -1.49 -8.96
CA LYS A 33 0.50 -0.66 -7.82
C LYS A 33 0.11 -1.32 -6.49
N GLY A 34 -1.12 -1.82 -6.39
CA GLY A 34 -1.59 -2.58 -5.22
C GLY A 34 -0.66 -3.74 -4.87
N SER A 35 -0.29 -4.58 -5.85
CA SER A 35 0.64 -5.70 -5.62
C SER A 35 2.03 -5.24 -5.17
N CYS A 36 2.56 -4.16 -5.75
CA CYS A 36 3.84 -3.58 -5.37
C CYS A 36 3.82 -3.05 -3.92
N LEU A 37 2.72 -2.40 -3.50
CA LEU A 37 2.58 -1.89 -2.15
C LEU A 37 2.47 -3.00 -1.12
N ILE A 38 1.71 -4.07 -1.40
CA ILE A 38 1.66 -5.24 -0.51
C ILE A 38 3.04 -5.88 -0.39
N HIS A 39 3.79 -5.98 -1.49
CA HIS A 39 5.16 -6.49 -1.46
C HIS A 39 6.11 -5.57 -0.66
N MET A 40 5.97 -4.24 -0.79
CA MET A 40 6.72 -3.28 0.02
C MET A 40 6.40 -3.43 1.51
N LEU A 41 5.10 -3.50 1.86
CA LEU A 41 4.63 -3.67 3.23
C LEU A 41 5.12 -4.99 3.85
N TYR A 42 5.07 -6.07 3.09
CA TYR A 42 5.64 -7.37 3.48
C TYR A 42 7.13 -7.27 3.85
N ASN A 43 7.93 -6.56 3.03
CA ASN A 43 9.35 -6.37 3.31
C ASN A 43 9.59 -5.42 4.49
N TYR A 44 8.74 -4.42 4.67
CA TYR A 44 8.82 -3.46 5.78
C TYR A 44 8.51 -4.11 7.13
N MET A 45 7.45 -4.93 7.21
CA MET A 45 7.05 -5.63 8.44
C MET A 45 7.88 -6.89 8.72
N GLY A 46 8.43 -7.49 7.67
CA GLY A 46 9.10 -8.79 7.73
C GLY A 46 8.15 -9.98 7.60
N HIS A 47 8.74 -11.12 7.22
CA HIS A 47 8.02 -12.32 6.81
C HIS A 47 7.03 -12.88 7.86
N ARG A 48 7.50 -13.11 9.10
CA ARG A 48 6.68 -13.74 10.14
C ARG A 48 5.52 -12.84 10.60
N PRO A 49 5.74 -11.57 10.99
CA PRO A 49 4.65 -10.68 11.40
C PRO A 49 3.57 -10.49 10.33
N PHE A 50 3.97 -10.42 9.06
CA PHE A 50 3.03 -10.32 7.95
C PHE A 50 2.18 -11.59 7.81
N GLN A 51 2.79 -12.78 7.83
CA GLN A 51 2.05 -14.04 7.73
C GLN A 51 1.09 -14.27 8.90
N ASP A 52 1.53 -14.00 10.13
CA ASP A 52 0.67 -14.12 11.31
C ASP A 52 -0.46 -13.07 11.29
N GLY A 53 -0.18 -11.86 10.79
CA GLY A 53 -1.17 -10.82 10.53
C GLY A 53 -2.24 -11.26 9.54
N MET A 54 -1.84 -11.79 8.38
CA MET A 54 -2.79 -12.30 7.38
C MET A 54 -3.62 -13.47 7.91
N ARG A 55 -3.02 -14.41 8.66
CA ARG A 55 -3.76 -15.50 9.31
C ARG A 55 -4.81 -14.95 10.27
N THR A 56 -4.43 -13.98 11.10
CA THR A 56 -5.33 -13.33 12.05
C THR A 56 -6.47 -12.59 11.34
N TYR A 57 -6.15 -11.88 10.26
CA TYR A 57 -7.13 -11.13 9.47
C TYR A 57 -8.18 -12.07 8.88
N PHE A 58 -7.76 -13.12 8.16
CA PHE A 58 -8.69 -14.08 7.58
C PHE A 58 -9.54 -14.77 8.64
N GLU A 59 -8.96 -15.11 9.78
CA GLU A 59 -9.71 -15.84 10.81
C GLU A 59 -10.67 -14.96 11.60
N LYS A 60 -10.38 -13.65 11.70
CA LYS A 60 -11.26 -12.66 12.32
C LYS A 60 -12.47 -12.32 11.43
N PHE A 61 -12.26 -12.20 10.12
CA PHE A 61 -13.27 -11.73 9.16
C PHE A 61 -13.86 -12.85 8.28
N LYS A 62 -13.62 -14.12 8.64
CA LYS A 62 -14.23 -15.23 7.92
C LYS A 62 -15.75 -15.12 7.91
N TYR A 63 -16.34 -15.41 6.76
CA TYR A 63 -17.79 -15.36 6.55
C TYR A 63 -18.44 -13.98 6.84
N SER A 64 -17.63 -12.92 6.86
CA SER A 64 -18.08 -11.53 6.96
C SER A 64 -17.41 -10.67 5.90
N ASN A 65 -17.72 -9.37 5.93
CA ASN A 65 -17.01 -8.36 5.15
C ASN A 65 -15.92 -7.71 6.01
N ALA A 66 -14.99 -7.02 5.36
CA ALA A 66 -13.93 -6.24 5.99
C ALA A 66 -13.61 -5.02 5.11
N THR A 67 -13.06 -3.97 5.72
CA THR A 67 -12.59 -2.76 5.01
C THR A 67 -11.06 -2.73 4.91
N THR A 68 -10.53 -1.74 4.18
CA THR A 68 -9.08 -1.50 4.11
C THR A 68 -8.48 -1.23 5.50
N GLU A 69 -9.17 -0.45 6.34
CA GLU A 69 -8.76 -0.12 7.71
C GLU A 69 -8.69 -1.36 8.63
N ASP A 70 -9.55 -2.34 8.42
CA ASP A 70 -9.52 -3.61 9.15
C ASP A 70 -8.22 -4.36 8.90
N LEU A 71 -7.76 -4.40 7.65
CA LEU A 71 -6.49 -5.03 7.28
C LEU A 71 -5.32 -4.32 7.96
N TRP A 72 -5.25 -2.99 7.87
CA TRP A 72 -4.17 -2.20 8.48
C TRP A 72 -4.11 -2.38 9.99
N THR A 73 -5.27 -2.37 10.65
CA THR A 73 -5.36 -2.58 12.10
C THR A 73 -4.81 -3.93 12.52
N VAL A 74 -5.13 -5.01 11.79
CA VAL A 74 -4.63 -6.36 12.10
C VAL A 74 -3.12 -6.45 11.85
N LEU A 75 -2.63 -5.95 10.73
CA LEU A 75 -1.20 -5.99 10.39
C LEU A 75 -0.33 -5.15 11.36
N GLN A 76 -0.84 -4.01 11.81
CA GLN A 76 -0.20 -3.20 12.86
C GLN A 76 -0.05 -3.99 14.16
N ALA A 77 -1.13 -4.63 14.61
CA ALA A 77 -1.14 -5.39 15.85
C ALA A 77 -0.13 -6.55 15.86
N THR A 78 0.15 -7.17 14.71
CA THR A 78 1.10 -8.30 14.63
C THR A 78 2.54 -7.89 14.37
N SER A 79 2.80 -6.69 13.83
CA SER A 79 4.16 -6.22 13.50
C SER A 79 4.74 -5.22 14.49
N GLY A 80 3.90 -4.45 15.20
CA GLY A 80 4.37 -3.30 15.98
C GLY A 80 4.84 -2.12 15.11
N CYS A 81 4.69 -2.22 13.79
CA CYS A 81 4.90 -1.11 12.86
C CYS A 81 3.64 -0.26 12.76
N ASP A 82 3.79 1.02 12.46
CA ASP A 82 2.67 1.95 12.31
C ASP A 82 2.00 1.83 10.92
N VAL A 83 1.41 0.67 10.66
CA VAL A 83 0.76 0.35 9.36
C VAL A 83 -0.46 1.24 9.13
N THR A 84 -1.19 1.60 10.20
CA THR A 84 -2.41 2.40 10.09
C THR A 84 -2.16 3.84 9.69
N GLU A 85 -1.02 4.42 10.07
CA GLU A 85 -0.63 5.76 9.59
C GLU A 85 0.12 5.70 8.25
N PHE A 86 0.94 4.66 8.04
CA PHE A 86 1.80 4.56 6.87
C PHE A 86 1.06 4.21 5.57
N MET A 87 0.16 3.22 5.59
CA MET A 87 -0.47 2.71 4.37
C MET A 87 -1.43 3.70 3.68
N PRO A 88 -2.22 4.51 4.42
CA PRO A 88 -3.04 5.56 3.80
C PRO A 88 -2.25 6.55 2.93
N LEU A 89 -0.97 6.81 3.25
CA LEU A 89 -0.11 7.69 2.43
C LEU A 89 0.10 7.15 1.02
N TRP A 90 0.04 5.82 0.85
CA TRP A 90 0.27 5.14 -0.43
C TRP A 90 -1.02 4.75 -1.16
N THR A 91 -2.11 4.54 -0.43
CA THR A 91 -3.38 4.07 -1.00
C THR A 91 -4.37 5.18 -1.30
N LYS A 92 -4.36 6.26 -0.50
CA LYS A 92 -5.29 7.41 -0.63
C LYS A 92 -4.70 8.57 -1.45
N GLN A 93 -3.47 8.45 -1.95
CA GLN A 93 -2.82 9.46 -2.79
C GLN A 93 -2.43 8.89 -4.16
N THR A 94 -2.55 9.72 -5.19
CA THR A 94 -2.14 9.39 -6.57
C THR A 94 -0.63 9.47 -6.73
N GLY A 95 -0.05 8.57 -7.54
CA GLY A 95 1.38 8.58 -7.86
C GLY A 95 2.28 7.97 -6.79
N TYR A 96 3.57 8.24 -6.91
CA TYR A 96 4.63 7.73 -6.04
C TYR A 96 5.78 8.73 -5.93
N PRO A 97 6.54 8.73 -4.81
CA PRO A 97 7.67 9.62 -4.63
C PRO A 97 8.90 9.17 -5.44
N VAL A 98 9.71 10.13 -5.88
CA VAL A 98 11.03 9.89 -6.47
C VAL A 98 12.10 10.36 -5.46
N VAL A 99 12.85 9.42 -4.91
CA VAL A 99 13.92 9.71 -3.95
C VAL A 99 15.22 10.01 -4.71
N SER A 100 15.71 11.25 -4.59
CA SER A 100 16.97 11.68 -5.21
C SER A 100 18.10 11.69 -4.19
N ILE A 101 19.20 11.00 -4.49
CA ILE A 101 20.39 10.93 -3.63
C ILE A 101 21.55 11.67 -4.30
N ARG A 102 22.17 12.60 -3.58
CA ARG A 102 23.38 13.29 -4.03
C ARG A 102 24.52 13.01 -3.07
N LEU A 103 25.57 12.36 -3.56
CA LEU A 103 26.81 12.19 -2.79
C LEU A 103 27.53 13.54 -2.72
N ILE A 104 27.72 14.05 -1.51
CA ILE A 104 28.58 15.21 -1.26
C ILE A 104 29.89 14.68 -0.69
N ARG A 105 30.97 14.80 -1.47
CA ARG A 105 32.32 14.46 -1.00
C ARG A 105 32.91 15.67 -0.29
N ALA A 106 33.48 15.45 0.89
CA ALA A 106 34.25 16.48 1.58
C ALA A 106 35.47 16.90 0.72
N PRO A 107 35.89 18.17 0.73
CA PRO A 107 37.09 18.58 0.03
C PRO A 107 38.31 17.95 0.74
N GLY A 108 38.99 17.00 0.08
CA GLY A 108 40.29 16.47 0.53
C GLY A 108 40.44 14.96 0.74
N GLY A 109 39.41 14.14 0.48
CA GLY A 109 39.57 12.68 0.50
C GLY A 109 40.16 12.16 -0.80
N LYS A 110 41.36 11.57 -0.75
CA LYS A 110 41.91 10.72 -1.83
C LYS A 110 40.94 9.58 -2.17
#